data_AF-A0A158K9U8-F1
#
_entry.id   AF-A0A158K9U8-F1
#
_cell.length_a   1.000
_cell.length_b   1.000
_cell.length_c   1.000
_cell.angle_alpha   90.00
_cell.angle_beta   90.00
_cell.angle_gamma   90.00
#
_symmetry.space_group_name_H-M   'P 1'
#
loop_
_entity.id
_entity.type
_entity.pdbx_description
1 polymer ?
#
loop_
_entity_poly.entity_id
_entity_poly.type
_entity_poly.pdbx_seq_one_letter_code
_entity_poly.pdbx_strand_id
1 'polypeptide(L)'
;MAHDFAGFDANDADDDDDYDFDALPDPEVARIVLELDRTIVRNRRAAALRQIVQGQPVPLPVKPSRVELLVLTSLVLTYGPVLFGSDFGPVLEQIAECGAVVLLQRVVFADPAGTSVEGSELSQDRRVAARLQDARPMFEALCRKFPGAFLADARTLLKRFTTSRTAPGEGPTGAAGSAGSGGEGPHG
;
A
#
# COMPACT_ATOMS: atom_id res chain seq x y z
N MET A 1 -55.11 29.29 -15.66
CA MET A 1 -54.26 28.93 -14.52
C MET A 1 -53.16 28.04 -15.07
N ALA A 2 -52.01 28.63 -15.40
CA ALA A 2 -50.85 27.93 -15.92
C ALA A 2 -49.91 27.62 -14.74
N HIS A 3 -49.49 26.37 -14.62
CA HIS A 3 -48.51 25.93 -13.64
C HIS A 3 -47.11 26.28 -14.17
N ASP A 4 -46.47 27.30 -13.57
CA ASP A 4 -45.03 27.53 -13.70
C ASP A 4 -44.36 26.92 -12.46
N PHE A 5 -43.74 25.74 -12.66
CA PHE A 5 -42.91 25.09 -11.66
C PHE A 5 -41.48 25.59 -11.90
N ALA A 6 -41.11 26.68 -11.23
CA ALA A 6 -39.77 27.23 -11.31
C ALA A 6 -38.73 26.22 -10.80
N GLY A 7 -37.85 25.84 -11.71
CA GLY A 7 -36.42 25.56 -11.51
C GLY A 7 -36.03 24.85 -10.22
N PHE A 8 -35.95 23.52 -10.27
CA PHE A 8 -34.99 22.78 -9.47
C PHE A 8 -33.60 23.07 -10.07
N ASP A 9 -32.88 24.03 -9.51
CA ASP A 9 -31.45 24.23 -9.79
C ASP A 9 -30.70 22.98 -9.32
N ALA A 10 -30.52 22.07 -10.26
CA ALA A 10 -29.62 20.94 -10.13
C ALA A 10 -28.19 21.49 -10.12
N ASN A 11 -27.68 21.68 -8.91
CA ASN A 11 -26.39 21.18 -8.45
C ASN A 11 -25.44 20.72 -9.58
N ASP A 12 -24.69 21.66 -10.15
CA ASP A 12 -23.47 21.38 -10.91
C ASP A 12 -22.29 21.94 -10.12
N ALA A 13 -22.03 21.28 -8.99
CA ALA A 13 -20.79 21.40 -8.26
C ALA A 13 -19.74 20.54 -8.97
N ASP A 14 -19.37 20.93 -10.19
CA ASP A 14 -18.10 20.53 -10.79
C ASP A 14 -17.00 21.43 -10.20
N ASP A 15 -16.80 21.28 -8.90
CA ASP A 15 -15.56 21.66 -8.23
C ASP A 15 -14.59 20.50 -8.49
N ASP A 16 -14.17 20.37 -9.75
CA ASP A 16 -12.97 19.62 -10.10
C ASP A 16 -11.80 20.42 -9.50
N ASP A 17 -11.61 20.22 -8.18
CA ASP A 17 -10.32 20.39 -7.52
C ASP A 17 -9.34 19.45 -8.24
N ASP A 18 -8.85 19.89 -9.39
CA ASP A 18 -7.68 19.36 -10.05
C ASP A 18 -6.52 19.60 -9.08
N TYR A 19 -6.36 18.70 -8.11
CA TYR A 19 -5.20 18.63 -7.26
C TYR A 19 -4.01 18.43 -8.20
N ASP A 20 -3.36 19.54 -8.55
CA ASP A 20 -2.26 19.56 -9.48
C ASP A 20 -1.02 18.98 -8.79
N PHE A 21 -0.99 17.65 -8.71
CA PHE A 21 0.14 16.88 -8.17
C PHE A 21 1.45 17.13 -8.95
N ASP A 22 1.38 17.80 -10.11
CA ASP A 22 2.53 18.14 -10.95
C ASP A 22 2.96 19.62 -10.79
N ALA A 23 2.18 20.45 -10.08
CA ALA A 23 2.60 21.78 -9.69
C ALA A 23 3.83 21.72 -8.77
N LEU A 24 4.73 22.70 -8.91
CA LEU A 24 5.89 22.85 -8.03
C LEU A 24 5.38 22.97 -6.57
N PRO A 25 5.69 22.00 -5.69
CA PRO A 25 5.18 22.02 -4.34
C PRO A 25 5.73 23.25 -3.62
N ASP A 26 4.87 23.88 -2.82
CA ASP A 26 5.26 24.94 -1.89
C ASP A 26 6.56 24.52 -1.16
N PRO A 27 7.59 25.40 -1.08
CA PRO A 27 8.81 25.11 -0.34
C PRO A 27 8.57 24.59 1.08
N GLU A 28 7.47 24.97 1.74
CA GLU A 28 7.09 24.40 3.04
C GLU A 28 6.67 22.93 2.92
N VAL A 29 5.76 22.61 2.01
CA VAL A 29 5.32 21.23 1.71
C VAL A 29 6.52 20.35 1.35
N ALA A 30 7.43 20.84 0.49
CA ALA A 30 8.63 20.11 0.10
C ALA A 30 9.54 19.78 1.30
N ARG A 31 9.66 20.68 2.28
CA ARG A 31 10.43 20.44 3.51
C ARG A 31 9.78 19.37 4.37
N ILE A 32 8.46 19.45 4.56
CA ILE A 32 7.71 18.48 5.37
C ILE A 32 7.76 17.09 4.73
N VAL A 33 7.57 17.00 3.40
CA VAL A 33 7.69 15.72 2.67
C VAL A 33 9.10 15.14 2.78
N LEU A 34 10.15 15.97 2.72
CA LEU A 34 11.52 15.51 2.88
C LEU A 34 11.79 14.98 4.30
N GLU A 35 11.23 15.63 5.32
CA GLU A 35 11.31 15.18 6.70
C GLU A 35 10.53 13.86 6.92
N LEU A 36 9.36 13.75 6.29
CA LEU A 36 8.55 12.54 6.29
C LEU A 36 9.27 11.36 5.61
N ASP A 37 9.88 11.59 4.42
CA ASP A 37 10.71 10.59 3.72
C ASP A 37 11.84 10.06 4.61
N ARG A 38 12.57 10.97 5.28
CA ARG A 38 13.65 10.59 6.21
C ARG A 38 13.13 9.78 7.39
N THR A 39 11.97 10.13 7.92
CA THR A 39 11.32 9.42 9.02
C THR A 39 10.92 8.00 8.60
N ILE A 40 10.29 7.85 7.44
CA ILE A 40 9.93 6.53 6.89
C ILE A 40 11.17 5.68 6.62
N VAL A 41 12.22 6.25 6.02
CA VAL A 41 13.50 5.56 5.80
C VAL A 41 14.10 5.06 7.12
N ARG A 42 14.08 5.89 8.17
CA ARG A 42 14.59 5.50 9.50
C ARG A 42 13.77 4.36 10.09
N ASN A 43 12.44 4.46 10.03
CA ASN A 43 11.54 3.44 10.57
C ASN A 43 11.68 2.12 9.80
N ARG A 44 11.79 2.16 8.47
CA ARG A 44 12.05 0.97 7.63
C ARG A 44 13.35 0.28 7.98
N ARG A 45 14.43 1.05 8.23
CA ARG A 45 15.70 0.47 8.69
C ARG A 45 15.55 -0.20 10.05
N ALA A 46 14.86 0.44 10.99
CA ALA A 46 14.61 -0.14 12.30
C ALA A 46 13.78 -1.44 12.19
N ALA A 47 12.71 -1.44 11.39
CA ALA A 47 11.89 -2.61 11.14
C ALA A 47 12.68 -3.74 10.46
N ALA A 48 13.51 -3.41 9.46
CA ALA A 48 14.37 -4.37 8.79
C ALA A 48 15.35 -5.02 9.77
N LEU A 49 15.95 -4.26 10.69
CA LEU A 49 16.82 -4.80 11.73
C LEU A 49 16.06 -5.75 12.66
N ARG A 50 14.83 -5.41 13.08
CA ARG A 50 13.99 -6.31 13.89
C ARG A 50 13.74 -7.64 13.17
N GLN A 51 13.42 -7.60 11.88
CA GLN A 51 13.16 -8.79 11.08
C GLN A 51 14.42 -9.65 10.88
N ILE A 52 15.57 -9.01 10.61
CA ILE A 52 16.86 -9.72 10.49
C ILE A 52 17.18 -10.47 11.78
N VAL A 53 17.00 -9.81 12.95
CA VAL A 53 17.21 -10.46 14.26
C VAL A 53 16.27 -11.65 14.46
N GLN A 54 15.04 -11.57 13.94
CA GLN A 54 14.05 -12.63 14.01
C GLN A 54 14.19 -13.70 12.90
N GLY A 55 15.21 -13.60 12.04
CA GLY A 55 15.42 -14.50 10.90
C GLY A 55 14.33 -14.39 9.82
N GLN A 56 13.57 -13.30 9.80
CA GLN A 56 12.49 -13.05 8.86
C GLN A 56 13.00 -12.26 7.63
N PRO A 57 12.39 -12.48 6.44
CA PRO A 57 12.73 -11.72 5.25
C PRO A 57 12.34 -10.25 5.40
N VAL A 58 13.20 -9.33 4.97
CA VAL A 58 12.90 -7.90 4.94
C VAL A 58 11.97 -7.59 3.76
N PRO A 59 10.73 -7.13 3.99
CA PRO A 59 9.70 -7.13 2.95
C PRO A 59 9.71 -5.86 2.08
N LEU A 60 10.36 -4.78 2.49
CA LEU A 60 10.25 -3.48 1.82
C LEU A 60 11.61 -2.80 1.52
N PRO A 61 11.75 -2.15 0.35
CA PRO A 61 12.87 -1.27 0.08
C PRO A 61 12.95 -0.13 1.10
N VAL A 62 14.17 0.17 1.54
CA VAL A 62 14.45 1.21 2.54
C VAL A 62 14.02 2.60 2.06
N LYS A 63 14.19 2.90 0.77
CA LYS A 63 13.81 4.19 0.18
C LYS A 63 12.40 4.10 -0.42
N PRO A 64 11.50 5.06 -0.11
CA PRO A 64 10.19 5.15 -0.74
C PRO A 64 10.27 5.24 -2.27
N SER A 65 9.32 4.59 -2.94
CA SER A 65 9.17 4.69 -4.40
C SER A 65 8.60 6.06 -4.80
N ARG A 66 8.63 6.39 -6.11
CA ARG A 66 7.96 7.60 -6.62
C ARG A 66 6.46 7.60 -6.31
N VAL A 67 5.82 6.43 -6.35
CA VAL A 67 4.39 6.28 -6.04
C VAL A 67 4.14 6.50 -4.55
N GLU A 68 5.00 5.96 -3.69
CA GLU A 68 4.91 6.20 -2.26
C GLU A 68 5.11 7.68 -1.93
N LEU A 69 6.02 8.39 -2.62
CA LEU A 69 6.18 9.83 -2.45
C LEU A 69 4.91 10.62 -2.80
N LEU A 70 4.12 10.22 -3.80
CA LEU A 70 2.84 10.87 -4.09
C LEU A 70 1.85 10.71 -2.92
N VAL A 71 1.82 9.53 -2.29
CA VAL A 71 1.00 9.27 -1.11
C VAL A 71 1.49 10.06 0.10
N LEU A 72 2.81 10.17 0.29
CA LEU A 72 3.38 10.99 1.36
C LEU A 72 3.08 12.49 1.15
N THR A 73 3.14 12.97 -0.10
CA THR A 73 2.77 14.34 -0.45
C THR A 73 1.30 14.61 -0.15
N SER A 74 0.37 13.71 -0.50
CA SER A 74 -1.03 13.92 -0.18
C SER A 74 -1.29 13.96 1.33
N LEU A 75 -0.61 13.11 2.11
CA LEU A 75 -0.68 13.19 3.58
C LEU A 75 -0.21 14.56 4.10
N VAL A 76 0.88 15.09 3.56
CA VAL A 76 1.40 16.40 3.95
C VAL A 76 0.45 17.53 3.54
N LEU A 77 -0.16 17.44 2.36
CA LEU A 77 -1.15 18.44 1.93
C LEU A 77 -2.39 18.44 2.82
N THR A 78 -2.81 17.28 3.32
CA THR A 78 -3.99 17.17 4.22
C THR A 78 -3.68 17.58 5.65
N TYR A 79 -2.56 17.11 6.22
CA TYR A 79 -2.30 17.21 7.66
C TYR A 79 -1.09 18.09 8.02
N GLY A 80 -0.26 18.43 7.05
CA GLY A 80 0.94 19.25 7.23
C GLY A 80 1.86 18.72 8.34
N PRO A 81 2.39 19.59 9.21
CA PRO A 81 3.31 19.19 10.27
C PRO A 81 2.66 18.36 11.39
N VAL A 82 1.32 18.28 11.45
CA VAL A 82 0.61 17.51 12.47
C VAL A 82 0.94 16.00 12.37
N LEU A 83 1.39 15.54 11.20
CA LEU A 83 1.86 14.17 10.96
C LEU A 83 3.00 13.71 11.89
N PHE A 84 3.76 14.64 12.47
CA PHE A 84 4.85 14.30 13.39
C PHE A 84 4.40 14.24 14.86
N GLY A 85 3.13 14.47 15.13
CA GLY A 85 2.53 14.30 16.45
C GLY A 85 2.36 12.82 16.83
N SER A 86 2.18 12.57 18.13
CA SER A 86 1.97 11.21 18.69
C SER A 86 0.83 10.45 18.04
N ASP A 87 -0.22 11.16 17.63
CA ASP A 87 -1.44 10.57 17.07
C ASP A 87 -1.21 9.89 15.72
N PHE A 88 -0.19 10.31 14.97
CA PHE A 88 0.17 9.75 13.67
C PHE A 88 1.30 8.73 13.75
N GLY A 89 1.87 8.48 14.94
CA GLY A 89 2.88 7.44 15.17
C GLY A 89 2.50 6.07 14.57
N PRO A 90 1.30 5.54 14.85
CA PRO A 90 0.84 4.27 14.27
C PRO A 90 0.75 4.30 12.74
N VAL A 91 0.40 5.45 12.15
CA VAL A 91 0.35 5.62 10.69
C VAL A 91 1.74 5.50 10.09
N LEU A 92 2.72 6.23 10.65
CA LEU A 92 4.10 6.23 10.18
C LEU A 92 4.77 4.85 10.34
N GLU A 93 4.42 4.12 11.40
CA GLU A 93 4.85 2.74 11.59
C GLU A 93 4.26 1.82 10.51
N GLN A 94 2.96 1.92 10.23
CA GLN A 94 2.31 1.11 9.19
C GLN A 94 2.84 1.40 7.78
N ILE A 95 3.21 2.65 7.47
CA ILE A 95 3.90 3.00 6.21
C ILE A 95 5.28 2.36 6.14
N ALA A 96 5.98 2.28 7.26
CA ALA A 96 7.30 1.66 7.33
C ALA A 96 7.22 0.13 7.20
N GLU A 97 6.18 -0.50 7.72
CA GLU A 97 6.04 -1.96 7.75
C GLU A 97 5.37 -2.53 6.50
N CYS A 98 4.33 -1.87 6.00
CA CYS A 98 3.51 -2.36 4.88
C CYS A 98 3.64 -1.51 3.60
N GLY A 99 4.13 -0.26 3.71
CA GLY A 99 4.25 0.66 2.58
C GLY A 99 3.09 1.66 2.48
N ALA A 100 3.37 2.82 1.87
CA ALA A 100 2.39 3.91 1.77
C ALA A 100 1.21 3.54 0.87
N VAL A 101 1.45 2.74 -0.18
CA VAL A 101 0.41 2.28 -1.11
C VAL A 101 -0.57 1.33 -0.42
N VAL A 102 -0.09 0.43 0.43
CA VAL A 102 -0.96 -0.48 1.20
C VAL A 102 -1.85 0.32 2.14
N LEU A 103 -1.28 1.31 2.83
CA LEU A 103 -2.03 2.21 3.69
C LEU A 103 -3.13 2.95 2.90
N LEU A 104 -2.78 3.51 1.75
CA LEU A 104 -3.73 4.19 0.87
C LEU A 104 -4.91 3.27 0.50
N GLN A 105 -4.61 2.05 0.06
CA GLN A 105 -5.65 1.08 -0.30
C GLN A 105 -6.55 0.74 0.89
N ARG A 106 -5.97 0.55 2.08
CA ARG A 106 -6.73 0.29 3.31
C ARG A 106 -7.70 1.44 3.62
N VAL A 107 -7.30 2.68 3.43
CA VAL A 107 -8.15 3.87 3.67
C VAL A 107 -9.27 3.98 2.63
N VAL A 108 -8.94 3.83 1.35
CA VAL A 108 -9.90 3.95 0.24
C VAL A 108 -10.95 2.84 0.28
N PHE A 109 -10.54 1.61 0.58
CA PHE A 109 -11.41 0.44 0.61
C PHE A 109 -11.93 0.07 2.01
N ALA A 110 -11.67 0.89 3.04
CA ALA A 110 -12.23 0.66 4.37
C ALA A 110 -13.76 0.76 4.32
N ASP A 111 -14.44 -0.27 4.84
CA ASP A 111 -15.88 -0.24 5.07
C ASP A 111 -16.20 0.66 6.27
N PRO A 112 -16.88 1.80 6.08
CA PRO A 112 -17.25 2.67 7.19
C PRO A 112 -18.29 2.02 8.12
N ALA A 113 -19.09 1.07 7.62
CA ALA A 113 -20.25 0.51 8.31
C ALA A 113 -19.91 -0.62 9.31
N GLY A 114 -18.69 -1.14 9.31
CA GLY A 114 -18.19 -2.00 10.40
C GLY A 114 -18.87 -3.35 10.54
N THR A 115 -19.35 -3.94 9.45
CA THR A 115 -20.12 -5.19 9.48
C THR A 115 -19.26 -6.46 9.56
N SER A 116 -17.96 -6.35 9.85
CA SER A 116 -17.03 -7.48 9.75
C SER A 116 -16.47 -7.91 11.10
N VAL A 117 -16.46 -9.23 11.28
CA VAL A 117 -16.11 -10.02 12.47
C VAL A 117 -14.82 -9.57 13.15
N GLU A 118 -14.91 -9.43 14.47
CA GLU A 118 -13.88 -8.99 15.41
C GLU A 118 -12.55 -9.78 15.28
N GLY A 119 -11.49 -9.06 14.91
CA GLY A 119 -10.10 -9.48 15.03
C GLY A 119 -9.24 -8.26 15.40
N SER A 120 -8.31 -8.41 16.34
CA SER A 120 -7.54 -7.28 16.92
C SER A 120 -6.77 -6.45 15.88
N GLU A 121 -6.29 -7.07 14.80
CA GLU A 121 -5.59 -6.35 13.71
C GLU A 121 -6.56 -5.51 12.87
N LEU A 122 -7.79 -5.98 12.67
CA LEU A 122 -8.85 -5.20 12.00
C LEU A 122 -9.21 -3.95 12.80
N SER A 123 -9.13 -4.01 14.13
CA SER A 123 -9.36 -2.85 14.99
C SER A 123 -8.26 -1.79 14.86
N GLN A 124 -7.00 -2.17 14.70
CA GLN A 124 -5.90 -1.22 14.50
C GLN A 124 -5.94 -0.61 13.10
N ASP A 125 -6.13 -1.44 12.07
CA ASP A 125 -6.27 -0.96 10.69
C ASP A 125 -7.47 0.00 10.55
N ARG A 126 -8.59 -0.27 11.24
CA ARG A 126 -9.75 0.62 11.25
C ARG A 126 -9.46 1.94 11.96
N ARG A 127 -8.70 1.95 13.06
CA ARG A 127 -8.29 3.19 13.74
C ARG A 127 -7.38 4.04 12.87
N VAL A 128 -6.42 3.42 12.19
CA VAL A 128 -5.54 4.10 11.24
C VAL A 128 -6.31 4.62 10.03
N ALA A 129 -7.24 3.84 9.48
CA ALA A 129 -8.10 4.27 8.39
C ALA A 129 -9.00 5.46 8.80
N ALA A 130 -9.64 5.38 9.97
CA ALA A 130 -10.44 6.47 10.52
C ALA A 130 -9.61 7.74 10.76
N ARG A 131 -8.35 7.61 11.19
CA ARG A 131 -7.44 8.75 11.38
C ARG A 131 -7.06 9.42 10.06
N LEU A 132 -7.12 8.69 8.95
CA LEU A 132 -6.77 9.18 7.62
C LEU A 132 -7.98 9.57 6.77
N GLN A 133 -9.16 9.68 7.38
CA GLN A 133 -10.40 9.95 6.66
C GLN A 133 -10.36 11.27 5.89
N ASP A 134 -9.71 12.32 6.41
CA ASP A 134 -9.60 13.62 5.73
C ASP A 134 -8.70 13.55 4.48
N ALA A 135 -7.82 12.55 4.39
CA ALA A 135 -6.95 12.33 3.23
C ALA A 135 -7.60 11.42 2.17
N ARG A 136 -8.77 10.84 2.47
CA ARG A 136 -9.46 9.91 1.57
C ARG A 136 -9.79 10.52 0.20
N PRO A 137 -10.31 11.76 0.07
CA PRO A 137 -10.58 12.35 -1.24
C PRO A 137 -9.31 12.46 -2.10
N MET A 138 -8.19 12.86 -1.48
CA MET A 138 -6.88 12.94 -2.13
C MET A 138 -6.37 11.58 -2.58
N PHE A 139 -6.57 10.54 -1.77
CA PHE A 139 -6.21 9.17 -2.13
C PHE A 139 -7.05 8.62 -3.29
N GLU A 140 -8.35 8.90 -3.31
CA GLU A 140 -9.23 8.52 -4.41
C GLU A 140 -8.84 9.26 -5.71
N ALA A 141 -8.47 10.54 -5.62
CA ALA A 141 -7.93 11.31 -6.75
C ALA A 141 -6.60 10.70 -7.27
N LEU A 142 -5.68 10.32 -6.38
CA LEU A 142 -4.45 9.62 -6.77
C LEU A 142 -4.73 8.29 -7.48
N CYS A 143 -5.69 7.49 -6.99
CA CYS A 143 -6.10 6.24 -7.64
C CYS A 143 -6.67 6.49 -9.04
N ARG A 144 -7.45 7.55 -9.23
CA ARG A 144 -7.99 7.97 -10.54
C ARG A 144 -6.89 8.46 -11.49
N LYS A 145 -5.94 9.27 -11.00
CA LYS A 145 -4.87 9.87 -11.79
C LYS A 145 -3.77 8.87 -12.19
N PHE A 146 -3.45 7.92 -11.32
CA PHE A 146 -2.35 6.96 -11.54
C PHE A 146 -2.75 5.48 -11.38
N PRO A 147 -3.80 5.00 -12.07
CA PRO A 147 -4.34 3.65 -11.85
C PRO A 147 -3.29 2.56 -12.11
N GLY A 148 -2.43 2.74 -13.13
CA GLY A 148 -1.39 1.77 -13.47
C GLY A 148 -0.34 1.57 -12.36
N ALA A 149 0.04 2.65 -11.68
CA ALA A 149 1.03 2.61 -10.59
C ALA A 149 0.48 1.84 -9.39
N PHE A 150 -0.74 2.16 -8.96
CA PHE A 150 -1.39 1.50 -7.83
C PHE A 150 -1.80 0.05 -8.13
N LEU A 151 -2.18 -0.27 -9.37
CA LEU A 151 -2.48 -1.64 -9.80
C LEU A 151 -1.22 -2.52 -9.90
N ALA A 152 -0.07 -1.96 -10.31
CA ALA A 152 1.20 -2.71 -10.35
C ALA A 152 1.66 -3.10 -8.94
N ASP A 153 1.56 -2.18 -7.98
CA ASP A 153 1.88 -2.45 -6.57
C ASP A 153 0.85 -3.41 -5.95
N ALA A 154 -0.45 -3.25 -6.22
CA ALA A 154 -1.48 -4.21 -5.80
C ALA A 154 -1.18 -5.63 -6.32
N ARG A 155 -0.80 -5.76 -7.60
CA ARG A 155 -0.42 -7.05 -8.21
C ARG A 155 0.83 -7.64 -7.57
N THR A 156 1.81 -6.81 -7.21
CA THR A 156 3.03 -7.25 -6.52
C THR A 156 2.71 -7.76 -5.11
N LEU A 157 1.83 -7.09 -4.39
CA LEU A 157 1.34 -7.53 -3.08
C LEU A 157 0.57 -8.84 -3.19
N LEU A 158 -0.37 -8.95 -4.15
CA LEU A 158 -1.11 -10.20 -4.40
C LEU A 158 -0.17 -11.37 -4.71
N LYS A 159 0.88 -11.15 -5.53
CA LYS A 159 1.90 -12.17 -5.80
C LYS A 159 2.57 -12.67 -4.52
N ARG A 160 2.86 -11.80 -3.55
CA ARG A 160 3.47 -12.21 -2.26
C ARG A 160 2.56 -13.10 -1.43
N PHE A 161 1.24 -12.86 -1.45
CA PHE A 161 0.24 -13.71 -0.79
C PHE A 161 0.04 -15.04 -1.52
N THR A 162 0.10 -15.06 -2.85
CA THR A 162 -0.03 -16.31 -3.62
C THR A 162 1.23 -17.16 -3.59
N THR A 163 2.42 -16.55 -3.52
CA THR A 163 3.68 -17.30 -3.36
C THR A 163 3.87 -17.82 -1.94
N SER A 164 3.40 -17.09 -0.91
CA SER A 164 3.46 -17.58 0.48
C SER A 164 2.47 -18.72 0.77
N ARG A 165 1.47 -18.93 -0.09
CA ARG A 165 0.46 -20.00 0.05
C ARG A 165 0.92 -21.35 -0.51
N THR A 166 2.02 -21.40 -1.26
CA THR A 166 2.52 -22.65 -1.87
C THR A 166 3.85 -23.05 -1.23
N ALA A 167 3.78 -23.56 -0.01
CA ALA A 167 4.78 -24.49 0.49
C ALA A 167 4.14 -25.52 1.43
N PRO A 168 3.62 -26.64 0.90
CA PRO A 168 3.81 -27.93 1.53
C PRO A 168 5.09 -28.53 0.93
N GLY A 169 6.12 -28.67 1.77
CA GLY A 169 7.26 -29.48 1.41
C GLY A 169 6.85 -30.93 1.25
N GLU A 170 7.44 -31.59 0.27
CA GLU A 170 7.91 -32.96 0.43
C GLU A 170 9.28 -33.06 -0.21
N GLY A 171 10.22 -33.55 0.60
CA GLY A 171 11.65 -33.52 0.37
C GLY A 171 12.17 -34.61 -0.57
N PRO A 172 13.50 -34.81 -0.57
CA PRO A 172 14.21 -35.56 -1.59
C PRO A 172 14.26 -37.06 -1.27
N THR A 173 13.97 -37.91 -2.25
CA THR A 173 14.28 -39.35 -2.19
C THR A 173 14.94 -39.83 -3.47
N GLY A 174 16.26 -39.97 -3.36
CA GLY A 174 17.06 -41.12 -3.81
C GLY A 174 16.72 -41.83 -5.12
N ALA A 175 17.61 -41.64 -6.09
CA ALA A 175 18.23 -42.67 -6.94
C ALA A 175 17.51 -44.02 -7.12
N ALA A 176 17.17 -44.33 -8.36
CA ALA A 176 17.40 -45.65 -8.93
C ALA A 176 17.76 -45.48 -10.42
N GLY A 177 19.01 -45.80 -10.75
CA GLY A 177 19.45 -45.91 -12.13
C GLY A 177 18.94 -47.22 -12.75
N SER A 178 18.62 -47.15 -14.04
CA SER A 178 18.81 -48.24 -14.99
C SER A 178 18.97 -47.56 -16.37
N ALA A 179 20.20 -47.32 -16.82
CA ALA A 179 21.04 -48.26 -17.56
C ALA A 179 20.41 -48.66 -18.89
N GLY A 180 21.12 -48.28 -19.95
CA GLY A 180 20.67 -48.24 -21.33
C GLY A 180 20.43 -49.60 -21.98
N SER A 181 19.52 -49.56 -22.93
CA SER A 181 19.25 -50.58 -23.94
C SER A 181 20.35 -50.53 -25.02
N GLY A 182 21.06 -51.64 -25.24
CA GLY A 182 21.87 -51.84 -26.45
C GLY A 182 22.75 -53.10 -26.47
N GLY A 183 22.56 -53.95 -27.50
CA GLY A 183 23.51 -54.96 -28.01
C GLY A 183 23.19 -56.41 -27.59
N GLU A 184 22.56 -57.24 -28.45
CA GLU A 184 23.16 -58.11 -29.50
C GLU A 184 23.94 -59.34 -28.96
N GLY A 185 23.56 -60.55 -29.42
CA GLY A 185 23.99 -61.89 -28.96
C GLY A 185 25.38 -62.36 -29.44
N PRO A 186 25.66 -63.68 -29.68
CA PRO A 186 24.81 -64.87 -29.63
C PRO A 186 25.35 -66.05 -28.78
N HIS A 187 24.50 -67.09 -28.64
CA HIS A 187 24.81 -68.40 -28.06
C HIS A 187 25.65 -69.27 -29.00
N GLY A 188 26.64 -69.96 -28.44
CA GLY A 188 27.27 -71.14 -29.03
C GLY A 188 26.53 -72.43 -28.72
#